data_AF-A0A519QQ05-F1
#
_entry.id   AF-A0A519QQ05-F1
#
_cell.length_a   1.000
_cell.length_b   1.000
_cell.length_c   1.000
_cell.angle_alpha   90.00
_cell.angle_beta   90.00
_cell.angle_gamma   90.00
#
_symmetry.space_group_name_H-M   'P 1'
#
loop_
_entity.id
_entity.type
_entity.pdbx_description
1 polymer ?
#
loop_
_entity_poly.entity_id
_entity_poly.type
_entity_poly.pdbx_seq_one_letter_code
_entity_poly.pdbx_strand_id
1 'polypeptide(L)'
;AFGNRKSHFELYLDAMHQCGADTTSIEKFVAELKQSGNFDSAYAVSQTPAEAKDFVDFTFDIINSKKDYLQSAIFTFGREDLIPDMFLSIIHDMYKEYPESISIFKYYLERHIEVDGDHHSHLALQMTANLCGDNEAFWKEAEIATINSLQQRINLWDGVYQAILQEKNAGVEV
;
A
#
# COMPACT_ATOMS: atom_id res chain seq x y z
N ALA A 1 -22.96 -22.87 -4.74
CA ALA A 1 -21.67 -22.53 -5.37
C ALA A 1 -20.73 -22.11 -4.25
N PHE A 2 -19.60 -22.79 -4.08
CA PHE A 2 -18.55 -22.33 -3.16
C PHE A 2 -17.91 -21.10 -3.83
N GLY A 3 -17.91 -19.95 -3.17
CA GLY A 3 -17.42 -18.68 -3.74
C GLY A 3 -15.98 -18.78 -4.30
N ASN A 4 -15.58 -17.80 -5.11
CA ASN A 4 -14.23 -17.76 -5.67
C ASN A 4 -13.23 -17.26 -4.63
N ARG A 5 -12.25 -18.09 -4.27
CA ARG A 5 -11.14 -17.67 -3.40
C ARG A 5 -10.24 -16.71 -4.17
N LYS A 6 -9.99 -15.53 -3.60
CA LYS A 6 -9.07 -14.52 -4.13
C LYS A 6 -8.19 -13.99 -3.01
N SER A 7 -6.93 -13.74 -3.33
CA SER A 7 -6.05 -12.94 -2.48
C SER A 7 -6.49 -11.49 -2.47
N HIS A 8 -6.01 -10.74 -1.48
CA HIS A 8 -6.30 -9.33 -1.36
C HIS A 8 -5.79 -8.51 -2.56
N PHE A 9 -4.63 -8.88 -3.10
CA PHE A 9 -4.07 -8.28 -4.32
C PHE A 9 -4.92 -8.58 -5.57
N GLU A 10 -5.40 -9.82 -5.75
CA GLU A 10 -6.29 -10.15 -6.88
C GLU A 10 -7.61 -9.38 -6.80
N LEU A 11 -8.15 -9.17 -5.59
CA LEU A 11 -9.34 -8.36 -5.37
C LEU A 11 -9.10 -6.88 -5.71
N TYR A 12 -7.94 -6.33 -5.33
CA TYR A 12 -7.53 -4.98 -5.74
C TYR A 12 -7.47 -4.85 -7.27
N LEU A 13 -6.85 -5.83 -7.94
CA LEU A 13 -6.70 -5.80 -9.39
C LEU A 13 -8.06 -5.88 -10.11
N ASP A 14 -8.98 -6.73 -9.63
CA ASP A 14 -10.36 -6.76 -10.13
C ASP A 14 -11.06 -5.40 -9.96
N ALA A 15 -10.85 -4.74 -8.80
CA ALA A 15 -11.42 -3.43 -8.53
C ALA A 15 -10.91 -2.36 -9.50
N MET A 16 -9.61 -2.38 -9.82
CA MET A 16 -8.99 -1.47 -10.79
C MET A 16 -9.52 -1.72 -12.21
N HIS A 17 -9.69 -2.98 -12.60
CA HIS A 17 -10.34 -3.34 -13.87
C HIS A 17 -11.79 -2.86 -13.92
N GLN A 18 -12.55 -3.00 -12.83
CA GLN A 18 -13.96 -2.57 -12.77
C GLN A 18 -14.11 -1.06 -12.95
N CYS A 19 -13.22 -0.26 -12.37
CA CYS A 19 -13.28 1.20 -12.50
C CYS A 19 -12.63 1.71 -13.80
N GLY A 20 -12.09 0.82 -14.65
CA GLY A 20 -11.49 1.17 -15.93
C GLY A 20 -10.06 1.72 -15.85
N ALA A 21 -9.38 1.52 -14.72
CA ALA A 21 -7.98 1.93 -14.58
C ALA A 21 -7.05 1.09 -15.47
N ASP A 22 -5.99 1.71 -16.01
CA ASP A 22 -4.95 0.97 -16.74
C ASP A 22 -4.09 0.15 -15.77
N THR A 23 -4.22 -1.16 -15.86
CA THR A 23 -3.49 -2.14 -15.02
C THR A 23 -2.28 -2.73 -15.72
N THR A 24 -1.98 -2.32 -16.96
CA THR A 24 -0.93 -2.90 -17.81
C THR A 24 0.42 -2.94 -17.10
N SER A 25 0.81 -1.85 -16.42
CA SER A 25 2.11 -1.76 -15.76
C SER A 25 2.24 -2.73 -14.59
N ILE A 26 1.24 -2.84 -13.71
CA ILE A 26 1.30 -3.76 -12.56
C ILE A 26 1.21 -5.23 -13.01
N GLU A 27 0.45 -5.53 -14.07
CA GLU A 27 0.38 -6.88 -14.62
C GLU A 27 1.72 -7.31 -15.24
N LYS A 28 2.39 -6.41 -15.98
CA LYS A 28 3.76 -6.63 -16.48
C LYS A 28 4.75 -6.84 -15.34
N PHE A 29 4.68 -6.01 -14.30
CA PHE A 29 5.54 -6.12 -13.12
C PHE A 29 5.44 -7.50 -12.47
N VAL A 30 4.22 -7.96 -12.19
CA VAL A 30 3.98 -9.26 -11.55
C VAL A 30 4.38 -10.42 -12.47
N ALA A 31 4.13 -10.32 -13.77
CA ALA A 31 4.53 -11.35 -14.73
C ALA A 31 6.05 -11.51 -14.79
N GLU A 32 6.78 -10.40 -14.90
CA GLU A 32 8.25 -10.40 -14.90
C GLU A 32 8.80 -10.90 -13.57
N LEU A 33 8.28 -10.44 -12.43
CA LEU A 33 8.75 -10.88 -11.12
C LEU A 33 8.55 -12.38 -10.90
N LYS A 34 7.45 -12.96 -11.39
CA LYS A 34 7.21 -14.42 -11.35
C LYS A 34 8.20 -15.19 -12.21
N GLN A 35 8.67 -14.61 -13.31
CA GLN A 35 9.58 -15.24 -14.24
C GLN A 35 11.05 -15.14 -13.77
N SER A 36 11.49 -13.95 -13.36
CA SER A 36 12.89 -13.68 -13.05
C SER A 36 13.20 -13.68 -11.55
N GLY A 37 12.20 -13.49 -10.69
CA GLY A 37 12.40 -13.30 -9.25
C GLY A 37 13.20 -12.02 -8.92
N ASN A 38 13.34 -11.10 -9.87
CA ASN A 38 14.21 -9.93 -9.76
C ASN A 38 13.39 -8.63 -9.84
N PHE A 39 13.45 -7.84 -8.76
CA PHE A 39 12.75 -6.57 -8.65
C PHE A 39 13.24 -5.53 -9.67
N ASP A 40 14.55 -5.38 -9.88
CA ASP A 40 15.09 -4.42 -10.86
C ASP A 40 14.62 -4.72 -12.28
N SER A 41 14.58 -6.00 -12.65
CA SER A 41 14.02 -6.44 -13.95
C SER A 41 12.53 -6.08 -14.03
N ALA A 42 11.76 -6.42 -12.99
CA ALA A 42 10.34 -6.13 -12.94
C ALA A 42 10.04 -4.63 -13.05
N TYR A 43 10.73 -3.78 -12.29
CA TYR A 43 10.60 -2.32 -12.35
C TYR A 43 10.88 -1.76 -13.74
N ALA A 44 11.92 -2.26 -14.40
CA ALA A 44 12.30 -1.81 -15.72
C ALA A 44 11.25 -2.18 -16.78
N VAL A 45 10.76 -3.43 -16.75
CA VAL A 45 9.78 -3.94 -17.73
C VAL A 45 8.41 -3.27 -17.56
N SER A 46 7.98 -2.99 -16.34
CA SER A 46 6.71 -2.30 -16.07
C SER A 46 6.79 -0.78 -16.15
N GLN A 47 7.98 -0.20 -16.34
CA GLN A 47 8.22 1.24 -16.29
C GLN A 47 7.69 1.84 -14.97
N THR A 48 7.96 1.19 -13.85
CA THR A 48 7.46 1.62 -12.53
C THR A 48 7.93 3.03 -12.19
N PRO A 49 7.04 3.94 -11.76
CA PRO A 49 7.43 5.27 -11.30
C PRO A 49 8.45 5.20 -10.17
N ALA A 50 9.38 6.17 -10.13
CA ALA A 50 10.47 6.18 -9.16
C ALA A 50 9.95 6.15 -7.71
N GLU A 51 8.90 6.93 -7.44
CA GLU A 51 8.30 7.04 -6.11
C GLU A 51 7.66 5.72 -5.65
N ALA A 52 7.06 4.96 -6.58
CA ALA A 52 6.52 3.63 -6.31
C ALA A 52 7.63 2.60 -6.11
N LYS A 53 8.72 2.67 -6.90
CA LYS A 53 9.91 1.84 -6.70
C LYS A 53 10.51 2.08 -5.32
N ASP A 54 10.80 3.34 -4.97
CA ASP A 54 11.45 3.72 -3.71
C ASP A 54 10.61 3.32 -2.49
N PHE A 55 9.27 3.38 -2.60
CA PHE A 55 8.36 2.93 -1.54
C PHE A 55 8.42 1.41 -1.30
N VAL A 56 8.50 0.62 -2.39
CA VAL A 56 8.61 -0.84 -2.31
C VAL A 56 10.01 -1.25 -1.86
N ASP A 57 11.06 -0.65 -2.42
CA ASP A 57 12.46 -0.94 -2.08
C ASP A 57 12.72 -0.69 -0.59
N PHE A 58 12.25 0.43 -0.03
CA PHE A 58 12.35 0.69 1.41
C PHE A 58 11.71 -0.41 2.27
N THR A 59 10.57 -0.95 1.83
CA THR A 59 9.92 -2.07 2.54
C THR A 59 10.81 -3.31 2.53
N PHE A 60 11.41 -3.63 1.39
CA PHE A 60 12.32 -4.77 1.27
C PHE A 60 13.65 -4.56 1.98
N ASP A 61 14.19 -3.34 2.05
CA ASP A 61 15.37 -3.02 2.84
C ASP A 61 15.15 -3.33 4.33
N ILE A 62 13.98 -2.98 4.85
CA ILE A 62 13.59 -3.28 6.23
C ILE A 62 13.44 -4.78 6.45
N ILE A 63 12.82 -5.51 5.52
CA ILE A 63 12.74 -6.98 5.57
C ILE A 63 14.14 -7.60 5.56
N ASN A 64 15.01 -7.13 4.66
CA ASN A 64 16.36 -7.64 4.45
C ASN A 64 17.32 -7.28 5.58
N SER A 65 17.01 -6.25 6.39
CA SER A 65 17.75 -5.92 7.61
C SER A 65 17.72 -7.05 8.64
N LYS A 66 16.73 -7.94 8.57
CA LYS A 66 16.46 -9.04 9.53
C LYS A 66 16.27 -8.57 10.97
N LYS A 67 15.93 -7.30 11.16
CA LYS A 67 15.58 -6.71 12.46
C LYS A 67 14.06 -6.74 12.62
N ASP A 68 13.57 -7.73 13.34
CA ASP A 68 12.15 -7.95 13.61
C ASP A 68 11.49 -6.74 14.29
N TYR A 69 12.15 -6.10 15.25
CA TYR A 69 11.67 -4.88 15.91
C TYR A 69 11.48 -3.70 14.94
N LEU A 70 12.26 -3.61 13.86
CA LEU A 70 12.06 -2.60 12.81
C LEU A 70 10.87 -2.94 11.92
N GLN A 71 10.74 -4.21 11.54
CA GLN A 71 9.60 -4.69 10.76
C GLN A 71 8.28 -4.47 11.52
N SER A 72 8.27 -4.77 12.82
CA SER A 72 7.10 -4.56 13.67
C SER A 72 6.75 -3.08 13.79
N ALA A 73 7.73 -2.21 14.06
CA ALA A 73 7.50 -0.78 14.21
C ALA A 73 6.92 -0.15 12.94
N ILE A 74 7.49 -0.47 11.78
CA ILE A 74 6.99 0.04 10.49
C ILE A 74 5.61 -0.50 10.15
N PHE A 75 5.34 -1.77 10.46
CA PHE A 75 4.00 -2.32 10.31
C PHE A 75 2.99 -1.57 11.19
N THR A 76 3.27 -1.44 12.48
CA THR A 76 2.41 -0.78 13.47
C THR A 76 2.16 0.68 13.12
N PHE A 77 3.22 1.48 12.99
CA PHE A 77 3.10 2.93 12.92
C PHE A 77 3.11 3.49 11.49
N GLY A 78 3.54 2.70 10.51
CA GLY A 78 3.63 3.13 9.12
C GLY A 78 2.50 2.60 8.22
N ARG A 79 1.78 1.56 8.63
CA ARG A 79 0.78 0.88 7.78
C ARG A 79 -0.56 0.62 8.46
N GLU A 80 -0.56 0.08 9.67
CA GLU A 80 -1.79 -0.29 10.39
C GLU A 80 -2.59 0.92 10.87
N ASP A 81 -1.95 1.88 11.55
CA ASP A 81 -2.63 3.00 12.23
C ASP A 81 -3.11 4.12 11.29
N LEU A 82 -2.93 3.97 9.97
CA LEU A 82 -2.94 5.09 9.02
C LEU A 82 -3.97 4.97 7.90
N ILE A 83 -5.16 4.45 8.17
CA ILE A 83 -6.29 4.59 7.23
C ILE A 83 -7.19 5.74 7.70
N PRO A 84 -7.14 6.92 7.04
CA PRO A 84 -7.97 8.04 7.45
C PRO A 84 -9.44 7.78 7.14
N ASP A 85 -10.33 8.01 8.11
CA ASP A 85 -11.80 7.95 7.96
C ASP A 85 -12.31 8.75 6.74
N MET A 86 -11.59 9.80 6.34
CA MET A 86 -11.90 10.61 5.17
C MET A 86 -11.98 9.78 3.87
N PHE A 87 -11.11 8.76 3.69
CA PHE A 87 -11.14 7.91 2.49
C PHE A 87 -12.48 7.18 2.36
N LEU A 88 -13.07 6.77 3.49
CA LEU A 88 -14.35 6.06 3.51
C LEU A 88 -15.49 6.95 3.06
N SER A 89 -15.50 8.22 3.49
CA SER A 89 -16.49 9.19 3.06
C SER A 89 -16.42 9.42 1.55
N ILE A 90 -15.22 9.62 1.00
CA ILE A 90 -15.02 9.84 -0.44
C ILE A 90 -15.54 8.65 -1.24
N ILE A 91 -15.20 7.43 -0.82
CA ILE A 91 -15.61 6.21 -1.52
C ILE A 91 -17.12 5.99 -1.41
N HIS A 92 -17.71 6.27 -0.25
CA HIS A 92 -19.15 6.19 -0.08
C HIS A 92 -19.89 7.16 -1.00
N ASP A 93 -19.37 8.38 -1.18
CA ASP A 93 -19.96 9.36 -2.09
C ASP A 93 -19.76 8.97 -3.56
N MET A 94 -18.56 8.54 -3.96
CA MET A 94 -18.33 8.00 -5.31
C MET A 94 -19.26 6.81 -5.61
N TYR A 95 -19.55 5.97 -4.62
CA TYR A 95 -20.40 4.78 -4.82
C TYR A 95 -21.85 5.15 -5.07
N LYS A 96 -22.33 6.27 -4.52
CA LYS A 96 -23.68 6.79 -4.82
C LYS A 96 -23.79 7.21 -6.28
N GLU A 97 -22.73 7.77 -6.84
CA GLU A 97 -22.69 8.26 -8.22
C GLU A 97 -22.41 7.13 -9.24
N TYR A 98 -21.50 6.20 -8.91
CA TYR A 98 -21.01 5.15 -9.82
C TYR A 98 -21.05 3.73 -9.21
N PRO A 99 -22.22 3.24 -8.75
CA PRO A 99 -22.30 2.01 -7.96
C PRO A 99 -21.78 0.77 -8.70
N GLU A 100 -22.03 0.66 -10.00
CA GLU A 100 -21.60 -0.48 -10.82
C GLU A 100 -20.08 -0.47 -11.09
N SER A 101 -19.47 0.71 -11.19
CA SER A 101 -18.05 0.86 -11.56
C SER A 101 -17.09 0.71 -10.38
N ILE A 102 -17.57 0.88 -9.13
CA ILE A 102 -16.68 0.87 -7.96
C ILE A 102 -17.12 -0.10 -6.85
N SER A 103 -18.13 -0.93 -7.08
CA SER A 103 -18.64 -1.85 -6.05
C SER A 103 -17.57 -2.81 -5.50
N ILE A 104 -16.68 -3.33 -6.34
CA ILE A 104 -15.57 -4.19 -5.91
C ILE A 104 -14.53 -3.37 -5.16
N PHE A 105 -14.26 -2.13 -5.58
CA PHE A 105 -13.32 -1.25 -4.89
C PHE A 105 -13.82 -0.86 -3.50
N LYS A 106 -15.12 -0.54 -3.38
CA LYS A 106 -15.78 -0.31 -2.09
C LYS A 106 -15.64 -1.54 -1.20
N TYR A 107 -15.95 -2.73 -1.71
CA TYR A 107 -15.80 -3.97 -0.96
C TYR A 107 -14.34 -4.22 -0.51
N TYR A 108 -13.37 -3.99 -1.39
CA TYR A 108 -11.93 -4.08 -1.10
C TYR A 108 -11.52 -3.19 0.08
N LEU A 109 -12.01 -1.95 0.12
CA LEU A 109 -11.72 -1.01 1.20
C LEU A 109 -12.46 -1.35 2.50
N GLU A 110 -13.74 -1.73 2.41
CA GLU A 110 -14.51 -2.17 3.59
C GLU A 110 -13.86 -3.36 4.29
N ARG A 111 -13.21 -4.24 3.52
CA ARG A 111 -12.43 -5.37 4.05
C ARG A 111 -11.16 -4.96 4.79
N HIS A 112 -10.57 -3.79 4.52
CA HIS A 112 -9.49 -3.25 5.36
C HIS A 112 -10.06 -2.78 6.69
N ILE A 113 -11.17 -2.04 6.68
CA ILE A 113 -11.78 -1.51 7.92
C ILE A 113 -12.25 -2.65 8.84
N GLU A 114 -12.90 -3.67 8.29
CA GLU A 114 -13.41 -4.81 9.09
C GLU A 114 -12.29 -5.69 9.63
N VAL A 115 -11.14 -5.76 8.95
CA VAL A 115 -10.00 -6.58 9.36
C VAL A 115 -9.05 -5.79 10.27
N ASP A 116 -8.89 -4.49 10.03
CA ASP A 116 -7.99 -3.59 10.78
C ASP A 116 -8.73 -2.91 11.97
N GLY A 117 -10.02 -3.22 12.16
CA GLY A 117 -10.90 -2.64 13.19
C GLY A 117 -10.45 -2.94 14.63
N ASP A 118 -9.83 -1.96 15.27
CA ASP A 118 -9.45 -1.76 16.68
C ASP A 118 -8.58 -2.82 17.39
N HIS A 119 -8.83 -4.12 17.20
CA HIS A 119 -8.07 -5.15 17.93
C HIS A 119 -6.64 -5.33 17.40
N HIS A 120 -6.43 -5.11 16.10
CA HIS A 120 -5.14 -5.35 15.46
C HIS A 120 -4.11 -4.27 15.83
N SER A 121 -4.52 -3.00 15.93
CA SER A 121 -3.66 -1.90 16.38
C SER A 121 -3.10 -2.13 17.79
N HIS A 122 -3.91 -2.60 18.74
CA HIS A 122 -3.43 -2.92 20.09
C HIS A 122 -2.41 -4.07 20.11
N LEU A 123 -2.66 -5.12 19.33
CA LEU A 123 -1.73 -6.26 19.22
C LEU A 123 -0.44 -5.86 18.52
N ALA A 124 -0.50 -4.99 17.51
CA ALA A 124 0.66 -4.47 16.82
C ALA A 124 1.53 -3.59 17.74
N LEU A 125 0.91 -2.71 18.54
CA LEU A 125 1.59 -1.94 19.58
C LEU A 125 2.27 -2.85 20.61
N GLN A 126 1.57 -3.88 21.09
CA GLN A 126 2.12 -4.83 22.04
C GLN A 126 3.28 -5.65 21.44
N MET A 127 3.17 -6.08 20.19
CA MET A 127 4.24 -6.77 19.47
C MET A 127 5.49 -5.91 19.39
N THR A 128 5.35 -4.65 18.97
CA THR A 128 6.47 -3.72 18.86
C THR A 128 7.09 -3.44 20.23
N ALA A 129 6.28 -3.23 21.27
CA ALA A 129 6.78 -3.06 22.64
C ALA A 129 7.57 -4.27 23.14
N ASN A 130 7.10 -5.49 22.86
CA ASN A 130 7.78 -6.72 23.25
C ASN A 130 9.11 -6.94 22.51
N LEU A 131 9.15 -6.62 21.21
CA LEU A 131 10.35 -6.78 20.38
C LEU A 131 11.43 -5.73 20.69
N CYS A 132 11.03 -4.49 21.00
CA CYS A 132 11.96 -3.46 21.45
C CYS A 132 12.41 -3.69 22.91
N GLY A 133 11.50 -4.14 23.79
CA GLY A 133 11.77 -4.34 25.22
C GLY A 133 12.29 -3.07 25.91
N ASP A 134 13.22 -3.23 26.84
CA ASP A 134 13.90 -2.13 27.54
C ASP A 134 15.13 -1.59 26.77
N ASN A 135 15.30 -1.96 25.49
CA ASN A 135 16.46 -1.56 24.71
C ASN A 135 16.24 -0.19 24.03
N GLU A 136 16.77 0.87 24.64
CA GLU A 136 16.67 2.24 24.11
C GLU A 136 17.21 2.39 22.68
N ALA A 137 18.23 1.62 22.29
CA ALA A 137 18.76 1.67 20.94
C ALA A 137 17.75 1.12 19.91
N PHE A 138 17.01 0.06 20.27
CA PHE A 138 15.98 -0.50 19.40
C PHE A 138 14.83 0.47 19.21
N TRP A 139 14.37 1.11 20.29
CA TRP A 139 13.35 2.17 20.22
C TRP A 139 13.79 3.33 19.33
N LYS A 140 15.03 3.79 19.46
CA LYS A 140 15.56 4.89 18.64
C LYS A 140 15.66 4.52 17.16
N GLU A 141 16.12 3.31 16.84
CA GLU A 141 16.15 2.85 15.46
C GLU A 141 14.74 2.66 14.88
N ALA A 142 13.80 2.15 15.67
CA ALA A 142 12.40 1.97 15.30
C ALA A 142 11.70 3.31 15.01
N GLU A 143 11.95 4.33 15.83
CA GLU A 143 11.47 5.69 15.61
C GLU A 143 11.97 6.25 14.27
N ILE A 144 13.28 6.19 14.02
CA ILE A 144 13.88 6.67 12.76
C ILE A 144 13.32 5.91 11.55
N ALA A 145 13.21 4.58 11.65
CA ALA A 145 12.68 3.75 10.58
C ALA A 145 11.20 4.05 10.29
N THR A 146 10.41 4.32 11.34
CA THR A 146 9.01 4.73 11.23
C THR A 146 8.89 6.08 10.51
N ILE A 147 9.66 7.09 10.93
CA ILE A 147 9.67 8.42 10.28
C ILE A 147 10.03 8.28 8.79
N ASN A 148 11.05 7.49 8.46
CA ASN A 148 11.44 7.24 7.08
C ASN A 148 10.31 6.53 6.29
N SER A 149 9.63 5.56 6.89
CA SER A 149 8.48 4.89 6.26
C SER A 149 7.34 5.86 5.94
N LEU A 150 7.05 6.80 6.85
CA LEU A 150 6.05 7.84 6.62
C LEU A 150 6.48 8.77 5.50
N GLN A 151 7.77 9.15 5.45
CA GLN A 151 8.29 9.97 4.37
C GLN A 151 8.19 9.28 3.01
N GLN A 152 8.50 7.98 2.91
CA GLN A 152 8.31 7.23 1.67
C GLN A 152 6.84 7.23 1.23
N ARG A 153 5.89 7.14 2.19
CA ARG A 153 4.46 7.24 1.89
C ARG A 153 4.06 8.62 1.38
N ILE A 154 4.59 9.69 1.97
CA ILE A 154 4.39 11.07 1.49
C ILE A 154 4.91 11.19 0.06
N ASN A 155 6.15 10.75 -0.20
CA ASN A 155 6.77 10.81 -1.52
C ASN A 155 5.93 10.05 -2.59
N LEU A 156 5.38 8.89 -2.23
CA LEU A 156 4.49 8.13 -3.10
C LEU A 156 3.25 8.95 -3.50
N TRP A 157 2.57 9.56 -2.52
CA TRP A 157 1.37 10.36 -2.78
C TRP A 157 1.68 11.67 -3.51
N ASP A 158 2.83 12.29 -3.23
CA ASP A 158 3.31 13.45 -3.97
C ASP A 158 3.55 13.08 -5.44
N GLY A 159 4.16 11.93 -5.71
CA GLY A 159 4.34 11.40 -7.07
C GLY A 159 3.01 11.23 -7.81
N VAL A 160 2.01 10.62 -7.15
CA VAL A 160 0.65 10.48 -7.70
C VAL A 160 0.04 11.85 -7.99
N TYR A 161 0.15 12.80 -7.05
CA TYR A 161 -0.38 14.14 -7.23
C TYR A 161 0.26 14.87 -8.42
N GLN A 162 1.59 14.78 -8.56
CA GLN A 162 2.29 15.39 -9.69
C GLN A 162 1.90 14.75 -11.03
N ALA A 163 1.73 13.43 -11.09
CA ALA A 163 1.27 12.74 -12.30
C ALA A 163 -0.11 13.27 -12.76
N ILE A 164 -1.06 13.40 -11.83
CA ILE A 164 -2.40 13.94 -12.11
C ILE A 164 -2.31 15.39 -12.64
N LEU A 165 -1.47 16.23 -12.03
CA LEU A 165 -1.27 17.60 -12.50
C LEU A 165 -0.67 17.66 -13.91
N GLN A 166 0.26 16.75 -14.23
CA GLN A 166 0.86 16.67 -15.56
C GLN A 166 -0.16 16.27 -16.63
N GLU A 167 -1.02 15.28 -16.36
CA GLU A 167 -2.11 14.88 -17.28
C GLU A 167 -3.09 16.03 -17.55
N LYS A 168 -3.49 16.72 -16.48
CA LYS A 168 -4.37 17.90 -16.60
C LYS A 168 -3.75 19.01 -17.42
N ASN A 169 -2.45 19.27 -17.26
CA ASN A 169 -1.72 20.27 -18.04
C ASN A 169 -1.48 19.83 -19.49
N ALA A 170 -1.41 18.53 -19.76
CA ALA A 170 -1.31 17.96 -21.10
C ALA A 170 -2.64 17.99 -21.88
N GLY A 171 -3.73 18.44 -21.27
CA GLY A 171 -5.05 18.52 -21.90
C GLY A 171 -5.72 17.17 -22.12
N VAL A 172 -5.27 16.14 -21.39
CA VAL A 172 -5.95 14.84 -21.35
C VAL A 172 -7.09 14.97 -20.33
N GLU A 173 -8.34 14.94 -20.79
CA GLU A 173 -9.48 14.81 -19.87
C GLU A 173 -9.44 13.42 -19.24
N VAL A 174 -9.41 13.40 -17.89
CA VAL A 174 -9.45 12.19 -17.05
C VAL A 174 -10.89 11.74 -16.86
#